data_AF-A0A9P8D3P8-F1
#
_entry.id   AF-A0A9P8D3P8-F1
#
_cell.length_a   1.000
_cell.length_b   1.000
_cell.length_c   1.000
_cell.angle_alpha   90.00
_cell.angle_beta   90.00
_cell.angle_gamma   90.00
#
_symmetry.space_group_name_H-M   'P 1'
#
loop_
_entity.id
_entity.type
_entity.pdbx_description
1 polymer ?
#
loop_
_entity_poly.entity_id
_entity_poly.type
_entity_poly.pdbx_seq_one_letter_code
_entity_poly.pdbx_strand_id
1 'polypeptide(L)'
;MADSTDGSNTPDLDYPIGKIIHLKISTSNQEQTELHVKIKEQKRPWTLSCGMIVEFQDTADSQTISETLRNQSEAFLKMFDQRFAEQIRQDNGIDTWSADIEQEFLGALTSGKAEEFLYKLQNVPNFQRDTEDDWDAAENEIYLAAELRKCFTSEVATYNRLKEYQGKIIPRFLASAVLDVPSSNVAPTIQQQELYKKQGILLQYLPGFSLSTMADNAPESSWQAIVDQAIQIVHVLGDHGILNADVRPDNFIVVPKDDTYQVFMIDFGQCRFRREDESDAEWGRAKWRQDEEGAVGYVMKSRLKKVGFELNFEPSWRYLAWAPGEDD
;
A
#
# COMPACT_ATOMS: atom_id res chain seq x y z
N MET A 1 44.04 -27.98 -8.76
CA MET A 1 42.62 -28.11 -9.13
C MET A 1 41.94 -26.96 -8.44
N ALA A 2 41.58 -25.95 -9.23
CA ALA A 2 41.16 -24.65 -8.74
C ALA A 2 39.67 -24.65 -8.38
N ASP A 3 39.38 -23.95 -7.29
CA ASP A 3 38.11 -23.40 -6.85
C ASP A 3 37.15 -23.00 -7.98
N SER A 4 35.86 -23.25 -7.75
CA SER A 4 34.78 -22.48 -8.35
C SER A 4 33.74 -22.17 -7.27
N THR A 5 33.95 -21.04 -6.61
CA THR A 5 32.94 -20.32 -5.84
C THR A 5 31.89 -19.78 -6.81
N ASP A 6 30.71 -20.41 -6.84
CA ASP A 6 29.54 -19.84 -7.48
C ASP A 6 28.84 -18.94 -6.47
N GLY A 7 29.30 -17.68 -6.41
CA GLY A 7 28.64 -16.62 -5.67
C GLY A 7 27.44 -16.16 -6.48
N SER A 8 26.25 -16.64 -6.11
CA SER A 8 25.00 -16.07 -6.59
C SER A 8 24.90 -14.62 -6.09
N ASN A 9 25.32 -13.68 -6.94
CA ASN A 9 25.10 -12.25 -6.78
C ASN A 9 23.59 -11.98 -6.87
N THR A 10 22.87 -12.28 -5.80
CA THR A 10 21.59 -11.63 -5.52
C THR A 10 21.94 -10.20 -5.09
N PRO A 11 21.40 -9.15 -5.73
CA PRO A 11 21.62 -7.80 -5.26
C PRO A 11 21.23 -7.74 -3.79
N ASP A 12 22.16 -7.24 -2.98
CA ASP A 12 22.07 -7.12 -1.53
C ASP A 12 20.66 -6.67 -1.15
N LEU A 13 19.88 -7.59 -0.55
CA LEU A 13 18.48 -7.32 -0.20
C LEU A 13 18.44 -6.00 0.58
N ASP A 14 17.63 -5.05 0.15
CA ASP A 14 17.64 -3.74 0.79
C ASP A 14 16.93 -3.71 2.14
N TYR A 15 16.25 -4.79 2.51
CA TYR A 15 15.39 -4.85 3.69
C TYR A 15 15.56 -6.06 4.64
N PRO A 16 16.73 -6.72 4.82
CA PRO A 16 16.86 -7.85 5.73
C PRO A 16 16.63 -7.44 7.19
N ILE A 17 16.10 -8.39 7.97
CA ILE A 17 15.91 -8.20 9.42
C ILE A 17 17.25 -7.85 10.07
N GLY A 18 17.25 -6.81 10.89
CA GLY A 18 18.42 -6.29 11.60
C GLY A 18 19.15 -5.17 10.86
N LYS A 19 18.91 -4.95 9.56
CA LYS A 19 19.50 -3.84 8.80
C LYS A 19 18.96 -2.50 9.29
N ILE A 20 19.84 -1.52 9.40
CA ILE A 20 19.49 -0.12 9.62
C ILE A 20 19.36 0.53 8.26
N ILE A 21 18.23 1.18 8.02
CA ILE A 21 17.96 1.94 6.81
C ILE A 21 17.87 3.43 7.15
N HIS A 22 18.38 4.24 6.23
CA HIS A 22 18.43 5.69 6.34
C HIS A 22 17.28 6.27 5.52
N LEU A 23 16.39 7.01 6.16
CA LEU A 23 15.19 7.58 5.55
C LEU A 23 15.25 9.11 5.64
N LYS A 24 14.90 9.76 4.54
CA LYS A 24 14.51 11.18 4.55
C LYS A 24 13.01 11.24 4.72
N ILE A 25 12.55 11.75 5.87
CA ILE A 25 11.13 11.83 6.20
C ILE A 25 10.61 13.25 6.04
N SER A 26 9.37 13.38 5.57
CA SER A 26 8.65 14.65 5.54
C SER A 26 7.34 14.50 6.31
N THR A 27 7.16 15.36 7.31
CA THR A 27 5.86 15.51 7.99
C THR A 27 5.06 16.63 7.33
N SER A 28 3.84 16.88 7.79
CA SER A 28 2.98 17.96 7.26
C SER A 28 3.63 19.36 7.31
N ASN A 29 4.69 19.53 8.09
CA ASN A 29 5.60 20.67 8.05
C ASN A 29 6.80 20.28 7.16
N GLN A 30 6.95 20.92 6.00
CA GLN A 30 7.77 20.52 4.84
C GLN A 30 9.29 20.34 5.05
N GLU A 31 9.81 20.36 6.28
CA GLU A 31 11.23 20.09 6.52
C GLU A 31 11.53 18.60 6.41
N GLN A 32 12.47 18.25 5.54
CA GLN A 32 13.00 16.89 5.46
C GLN A 32 13.94 16.66 6.62
N THR A 33 13.68 15.62 7.40
CA THR A 33 14.52 15.20 8.52
C THR A 33 15.07 13.81 8.23
N GLU A 34 16.31 13.55 8.63
CA GLU A 34 16.90 12.22 8.56
C GLU A 34 16.39 11.35 9.71
N LEU A 35 16.08 10.10 9.40
CA LEU A 35 15.59 9.12 10.35
C LEU A 35 16.27 7.78 10.10
N HIS A 36 16.86 7.21 11.15
CA HIS A 36 17.45 5.88 11.12
C HIS A 36 16.50 4.89 11.79
N VAL A 37 16.13 3.85 11.05
CA VAL A 37 15.27 2.79 11.57
C VAL A 37 15.89 1.43 11.32
N LYS A 38 15.73 0.53 12.28
CA LYS A 38 16.17 -0.85 12.18
C LYS A 38 14.99 -1.75 11.85
N ILE A 39 15.16 -2.62 10.86
CA ILE A 39 14.12 -3.56 10.46
C ILE A 39 14.02 -4.68 11.50
N LYS A 40 12.87 -4.80 12.17
CA LYS A 40 12.61 -5.87 13.15
C LYS A 40 11.94 -7.08 12.53
N GLU A 41 10.98 -6.84 11.65
CA GLU A 41 10.19 -7.89 11.02
C GLU A 41 9.80 -7.49 9.60
N GLN A 42 9.74 -8.46 8.68
CA GLN A 42 9.14 -8.31 7.35
C GLN A 42 7.72 -8.89 7.38
N LYS A 43 6.74 -8.12 6.90
CA LYS A 43 5.38 -8.63 6.64
C LYS A 43 5.27 -9.06 5.19
N ARG A 44 5.31 -10.38 4.96
CA ARG A 44 5.21 -11.01 3.64
C ARG A 44 3.81 -11.62 3.42
N PRO A 45 3.38 -11.82 2.16
CA PRO A 45 4.08 -11.51 0.90
C PRO A 45 4.14 -10.01 0.58
N TRP A 46 5.08 -9.59 -0.26
CA TRP A 46 5.20 -8.19 -0.70
C TRP A 46 4.50 -8.00 -2.03
N THR A 47 3.25 -7.54 -1.98
CA THR A 47 2.38 -7.47 -3.16
C THR A 47 2.71 -6.27 -4.03
N LEU A 48 2.31 -5.08 -3.58
CA LEU A 48 2.57 -3.77 -4.21
C LEU A 48 3.54 -2.91 -3.41
N SER A 49 3.99 -3.41 -2.25
CA SER A 49 4.91 -2.71 -1.36
C SER A 49 5.59 -3.67 -0.38
N CYS A 50 6.75 -3.26 0.14
CA CYS A 50 7.43 -3.95 1.22
C CYS A 50 6.90 -3.44 2.56
N GLY A 51 6.14 -4.28 3.27
CA GLY A 51 5.70 -4.01 4.64
C GLY A 51 6.72 -4.50 5.67
N MET A 52 7.09 -3.65 6.62
CA MET A 52 8.05 -3.95 7.68
C MET A 52 7.64 -3.34 9.01
N ILE A 53 7.96 -4.00 10.11
CA ILE A 53 7.98 -3.38 11.44
C ILE A 53 9.40 -2.88 11.67
N VAL A 54 9.53 -1.62 12.05
CA VAL A 54 10.82 -0.95 12.25
C VAL A 54 10.90 -0.30 13.64
N GLU A 55 12.11 -0.25 14.18
CA GLU A 55 12.43 0.38 15.46
C GLU A 55 13.32 1.59 15.23
N PHE A 56 13.01 2.71 15.90
CA PHE A 56 13.82 3.92 15.79
C PHE A 56 15.14 3.74 16.54
N GLN A 57 16.28 4.00 15.88
CA GLN A 57 17.61 3.76 16.47
C GLN A 57 18.18 4.97 17.20
N ASP A 58 18.01 6.19 16.66
CA ASP A 58 18.57 7.40 17.25
C ASP A 58 17.58 8.55 17.10
N THR A 59 16.97 8.97 18.22
CA THR A 59 16.15 10.19 18.30
C THR A 59 16.97 11.36 18.87
N ALA A 60 18.31 11.31 18.79
CA ALA A 60 19.21 12.25 19.47
C ALA A 60 19.08 13.70 18.97
N ASP A 61 18.69 13.92 17.70
CA ASP A 61 18.25 15.22 17.18
C ASP A 61 16.71 15.38 17.29
N SER A 62 16.16 14.98 18.44
CA SER A 62 14.73 14.88 18.74
C SER A 62 13.93 16.16 18.53
N GLN A 63 14.55 17.33 18.34
CA GLN A 63 13.82 18.60 18.27
C GLN A 63 13.08 18.80 16.93
N THR A 64 13.50 18.15 15.85
CA THR A 64 12.92 18.30 14.49
C THR A 64 11.84 17.27 14.14
N ILE A 65 11.80 16.13 14.82
CA ILE A 65 10.76 15.10 14.60
C ILE A 65 9.49 15.39 15.43
N SER A 66 8.32 15.11 14.86
CA SER A 66 7.03 15.40 15.50
C SER A 66 6.87 14.68 16.85
N GLU A 67 6.15 15.29 17.80
CA GLU A 67 5.83 14.66 19.09
C GLU A 67 5.21 13.28 18.96
N THR A 68 4.39 13.08 17.92
CA THR A 68 3.77 11.79 17.62
C THR A 68 4.82 10.71 17.31
N LEU A 69 5.87 11.04 16.55
CA LEU A 69 6.97 10.12 16.25
C LEU A 69 7.82 9.82 17.49
N ARG A 70 8.12 10.85 18.31
CA ARG A 70 8.90 10.68 19.55
C ARG A 70 8.29 9.71 20.55
N ASN A 71 6.95 9.63 20.58
CA ASN A 71 6.22 8.77 21.51
C ASN A 71 6.04 7.34 21.00
N GLN A 72 6.59 6.99 19.83
CA GLN A 72 6.55 5.62 19.30
C GLN A 72 7.94 5.00 19.42
N SER A 73 8.03 3.78 19.94
CA SER A 73 9.25 2.97 19.88
C SER A 73 9.38 2.23 18.54
N GLU A 74 8.23 1.93 17.93
CA GLU A 74 8.12 1.15 16.70
C GLU A 74 7.12 1.78 15.74
N ALA A 75 7.31 1.52 14.45
CA ALA A 75 6.38 1.92 13.41
C ALA A 75 6.24 0.81 12.37
N PHE A 76 5.17 0.90 11.58
CA PHE A 76 5.03 0.12 10.36
C PHE A 76 5.56 0.96 9.19
N LEU A 77 6.57 0.46 8.49
CA LEU A 77 7.12 1.06 7.29
C LEU A 77 6.59 0.31 6.06
N LYS A 78 5.98 1.05 5.14
CA LYS A 78 5.56 0.54 3.83
C LYS A 78 6.39 1.23 2.75
N MET A 79 7.24 0.48 2.06
CA MET A 79 8.07 0.98 0.95
C MET A 79 7.49 0.57 -0.40
N PHE A 80 7.28 1.53 -1.29
CA PHE A 80 6.88 1.33 -2.67
C PHE A 80 8.13 1.20 -3.53
N ASP A 81 8.73 0.01 -3.48
CA ASP A 81 9.96 -0.32 -4.19
C ASP A 81 9.67 -1.36 -5.27
N GLN A 82 9.75 -0.95 -6.54
CA GLN A 82 9.40 -1.81 -7.68
C GLN A 82 10.22 -3.09 -7.77
N ARG A 83 11.43 -3.10 -7.20
CA ARG A 83 12.31 -4.27 -7.19
C ARG A 83 11.70 -5.46 -6.46
N PHE A 84 10.77 -5.19 -5.55
CA PHE A 84 10.16 -6.15 -4.63
C PHE A 84 8.64 -6.25 -4.78
N ALA A 85 8.08 -5.73 -5.88
CA ALA A 85 6.64 -5.76 -6.13
C ALA A 85 6.23 -7.13 -6.70
N GLU A 86 6.27 -8.17 -5.86
CA GLU A 86 6.17 -9.58 -6.28
C GLU A 86 4.83 -9.89 -6.96
N GLN A 87 3.71 -9.37 -6.43
CA GLN A 87 2.38 -9.68 -6.98
C GLN A 87 2.16 -9.02 -8.34
N ILE A 88 2.43 -7.72 -8.49
CA ILE A 88 2.23 -7.04 -9.77
C ILE A 88 3.14 -7.62 -10.87
N ARG A 89 4.36 -8.06 -10.51
CA ARG A 89 5.22 -8.78 -11.45
C ARG A 89 4.57 -10.09 -11.89
N GLN A 90 4.08 -10.88 -10.95
CA GLN A 90 3.40 -12.14 -11.25
C GLN A 90 2.15 -11.94 -12.11
N ASP A 91 1.31 -10.96 -11.76
CA ASP A 91 0.04 -10.68 -12.44
C ASP A 91 0.24 -10.19 -13.89
N ASN A 92 1.39 -9.56 -14.18
CA ASN A 92 1.72 -9.01 -15.51
C ASN A 92 2.81 -9.82 -16.24
N GLY A 93 3.22 -10.98 -15.71
CA GLY A 93 4.27 -11.80 -16.33
C GLY A 93 5.64 -11.14 -16.42
N ILE A 94 5.94 -10.16 -15.55
CA ILE A 94 7.20 -9.41 -15.54
C ILE A 94 8.25 -10.21 -14.77
N ASP A 95 9.46 -10.28 -15.32
CA ASP A 95 10.59 -10.97 -14.70
C ASP A 95 10.96 -10.44 -13.32
N THR A 96 11.66 -11.26 -12.52
CA THR A 96 12.19 -10.82 -11.22
C THR A 96 13.35 -9.85 -11.43
N TRP A 97 13.45 -8.84 -10.54
CA TRP A 97 14.52 -7.85 -10.60
C TRP A 97 15.92 -8.49 -10.63
N SER A 98 16.79 -7.96 -11.48
CA SER A 98 18.19 -8.36 -11.64
C SER A 98 19.09 -7.14 -11.86
N ALA A 99 20.41 -7.34 -11.75
CA ALA A 99 21.38 -6.28 -12.04
C ALA A 99 21.35 -5.83 -13.51
N ASP A 100 21.05 -6.75 -14.44
CA ASP A 100 20.94 -6.43 -15.88
C ASP A 100 19.72 -5.55 -16.14
N ILE A 101 18.58 -5.90 -15.52
CA ILE A 101 17.35 -5.08 -15.56
C ILE A 101 17.61 -3.69 -14.96
N GLU A 102 18.38 -3.61 -13.88
CA GLU A 102 18.76 -2.32 -13.29
C GLU A 102 19.54 -1.45 -14.27
N GLN A 103 20.51 -2.02 -15.00
CA GLN A 103 21.29 -1.27 -15.99
C GLN A 103 20.41 -0.82 -17.17
N GLU A 104 19.52 -1.67 -17.66
CA GLU A 104 18.58 -1.32 -18.73
C GLU A 104 17.64 -0.19 -18.31
N PHE A 105 17.07 -0.28 -17.11
CA PHE A 105 16.22 0.76 -16.54
C PHE A 105 16.96 2.09 -16.40
N LEU A 106 18.18 2.09 -15.83
CA LEU A 106 19.02 3.29 -15.72
C LEU A 106 19.37 3.87 -17.11
N GLY A 107 19.63 3.01 -18.11
CA GLY A 107 19.84 3.41 -19.50
C GLY A 107 18.61 4.10 -20.11
N ALA A 108 17.42 3.57 -19.87
CA ALA A 108 16.17 4.18 -20.34
C ALA A 108 15.88 5.54 -19.68
N LEU A 109 16.22 5.69 -18.40
CA LEU A 109 16.12 6.98 -17.70
C LEU A 109 17.04 8.03 -18.34
N THR A 110 18.30 7.70 -18.58
CA THR A 110 19.29 8.67 -19.11
C THR A 110 19.07 9.05 -20.59
N SER A 111 18.44 8.17 -21.37
CA SER A 111 18.25 8.36 -22.82
C SER A 111 16.98 9.13 -23.22
N GLY A 112 16.07 9.42 -22.28
CA GLY A 112 14.77 10.05 -22.57
C GLY A 112 13.67 9.05 -22.95
N LYS A 113 14.00 7.75 -23.04
CA LYS A 113 13.04 6.68 -23.38
C LYS A 113 11.95 6.58 -22.32
N ALA A 114 12.31 6.74 -21.04
CA ALA A 114 11.36 6.63 -19.94
C ALA A 114 10.25 7.69 -20.01
N GLU A 115 10.60 8.93 -20.33
CA GLU A 115 9.66 10.03 -20.47
C GLU A 115 8.70 9.82 -21.66
N GLU A 116 9.22 9.33 -22.79
CA GLU A 116 8.39 9.00 -23.96
C GLU A 116 7.41 7.87 -23.65
N PHE A 117 7.88 6.80 -23.00
CA PHE A 117 7.05 5.67 -22.63
C PHE A 117 5.95 6.07 -21.64
N LEU A 118 6.30 6.82 -20.58
CA LEU A 118 5.31 7.33 -19.62
C LEU A 118 4.25 8.21 -20.29
N TYR A 119 4.66 9.07 -21.22
CA TYR A 119 3.71 9.90 -21.97
C TYR A 119 2.70 9.04 -22.73
N LYS A 120 3.16 7.99 -23.42
CA LYS A 120 2.27 7.06 -24.12
C LYS A 120 1.34 6.34 -23.15
N LEU A 121 1.89 5.79 -22.05
CA LEU A 121 1.14 5.08 -21.03
C LEU A 121 -0.01 5.92 -20.43
N GLN A 122 0.19 7.23 -20.29
CA GLN A 122 -0.80 8.14 -19.69
C GLN A 122 -1.81 8.71 -20.69
N ASN A 123 -1.40 8.94 -21.94
CA ASN A 123 -2.18 9.75 -22.88
C ASN A 123 -2.75 8.96 -24.07
N VAL A 124 -2.22 7.78 -24.35
CA VAL A 124 -2.70 6.92 -25.45
C VAL A 124 -3.74 5.94 -24.88
N PRO A 125 -5.01 6.00 -25.34
CA PRO A 125 -6.04 5.10 -24.87
C PRO A 125 -5.68 3.63 -25.10
N ASN A 126 -5.90 2.79 -24.09
CA ASN A 126 -5.61 1.34 -24.11
C ASN A 126 -4.15 0.96 -24.38
N PHE A 127 -3.19 1.91 -24.28
CA PHE A 127 -1.79 1.64 -24.61
C PHE A 127 -1.21 0.43 -23.91
N GLN A 128 -1.43 0.31 -22.59
CA GLN A 128 -1.01 -0.86 -21.83
C GLN A 128 -1.57 -2.15 -22.42
N ARG A 129 -2.90 -2.30 -22.42
CA ARG A 129 -3.57 -3.51 -22.90
C ARG A 129 -3.15 -3.89 -24.33
N ASP A 130 -2.89 -2.89 -25.17
CA ASP A 130 -2.60 -3.10 -26.58
C ASP A 130 -1.09 -3.35 -26.85
N THR A 131 -0.19 -3.14 -25.88
CA THR A 131 1.27 -3.24 -26.09
C THR A 131 2.05 -3.96 -24.97
N GLU A 132 1.42 -4.37 -23.87
CA GLU A 132 2.12 -4.93 -22.69
C GLU A 132 2.96 -6.17 -22.98
N ASP A 133 2.55 -6.98 -23.96
CA ASP A 133 3.29 -8.16 -24.41
C ASP A 133 4.62 -7.83 -25.13
N ASP A 134 4.78 -6.60 -25.63
CA ASP A 134 5.93 -6.16 -26.43
C ASP A 134 6.94 -5.32 -25.62
N TRP A 135 6.67 -5.07 -24.33
CA TRP A 135 7.51 -4.21 -23.51
C TRP A 135 8.85 -4.87 -23.18
N ASP A 136 9.94 -4.11 -23.33
CA ASP A 136 11.23 -4.57 -22.82
C ASP A 136 11.37 -4.41 -21.30
N ALA A 137 12.46 -4.92 -20.74
CA ALA A 137 12.65 -4.94 -19.29
C ALA A 137 12.63 -3.51 -18.69
N ALA A 138 13.23 -2.54 -19.38
CA ALA A 138 13.21 -1.16 -18.93
C ALA A 138 11.80 -0.56 -18.92
N GLU A 139 11.01 -0.81 -19.96
CA GLU A 139 9.61 -0.36 -20.06
C GLU A 139 8.73 -0.97 -18.96
N ASN A 140 8.92 -2.26 -18.68
CA ASN A 140 8.28 -2.94 -17.55
C ASN A 140 8.62 -2.28 -16.20
N GLU A 141 9.90 -1.94 -15.97
CA GLU A 141 10.30 -1.25 -14.73
C GLU A 141 9.76 0.18 -14.63
N ILE A 142 9.63 0.89 -15.75
CA ILE A 142 8.99 2.22 -15.80
C ILE A 142 7.50 2.11 -15.45
N TYR A 143 6.80 1.12 -16.01
CA TYR A 143 5.41 0.83 -15.68
C TYR A 143 5.24 0.51 -14.19
N LEU A 144 6.05 -0.40 -13.65
CA LEU A 144 6.01 -0.76 -12.23
C LEU A 144 6.26 0.46 -11.33
N ALA A 145 7.27 1.29 -11.64
CA ALA A 145 7.53 2.52 -10.90
C ALA A 145 6.35 3.50 -10.95
N ALA A 146 5.68 3.62 -12.10
CA ALA A 146 4.50 4.46 -12.26
C ALA A 146 3.29 3.95 -11.46
N GLU A 147 3.02 2.64 -11.47
CA GLU A 147 1.92 2.04 -10.71
C GLU A 147 2.14 2.15 -9.19
N LEU A 148 3.36 1.89 -8.72
CA LEU A 148 3.70 2.05 -7.31
C LEU A 148 3.61 3.51 -6.85
N ARG A 149 3.96 4.46 -7.72
CA ARG A 149 3.76 5.89 -7.46
C ARG A 149 2.28 6.25 -7.34
N LYS A 150 1.41 5.68 -8.19
CA LYS A 150 -0.06 5.86 -8.06
C LYS A 150 -0.54 5.32 -6.71
N CYS A 151 -0.06 4.14 -6.31
CA CYS A 151 -0.39 3.54 -5.01
C CYS A 151 0.04 4.43 -3.84
N PHE A 152 1.30 4.87 -3.82
CA PHE A 152 1.82 5.80 -2.81
C PHE A 152 0.98 7.08 -2.73
N THR A 153 0.68 7.70 -3.88
CA THR A 153 -0.06 8.96 -3.96
C THR A 153 -1.48 8.79 -3.42
N SER A 154 -2.16 7.71 -3.83
CA SER A 154 -3.51 7.40 -3.36
C SER A 154 -3.57 7.14 -1.87
N GLU A 155 -2.59 6.40 -1.34
CA GLU A 155 -2.54 6.05 0.07
C GLU A 155 -2.31 7.29 0.95
N VAL A 156 -1.34 8.14 0.59
CA VAL A 156 -1.10 9.42 1.28
C VAL A 156 -2.33 10.33 1.20
N ALA A 157 -2.97 10.44 0.03
CA ALA A 157 -4.18 11.23 -0.13
C ALA A 157 -5.33 10.72 0.76
N THR A 158 -5.43 9.40 0.94
CA THR A 158 -6.47 8.77 1.77
C THR A 158 -6.26 9.07 3.24
N TYR A 159 -5.03 8.94 3.75
CA TYR A 159 -4.70 9.35 5.11
C TYR A 159 -5.00 10.83 5.36
N ASN A 160 -4.71 11.70 4.38
CA ASN A 160 -5.01 13.13 4.48
C ASN A 160 -6.52 13.40 4.50
N ARG A 161 -7.31 12.72 3.67
CA ARG A 161 -8.77 12.86 3.64
C ARG A 161 -9.43 12.37 4.93
N LEU A 162 -8.90 11.32 5.53
CA LEU A 162 -9.42 10.68 6.74
C LEU A 162 -8.68 11.09 8.01
N LYS A 163 -8.14 12.32 8.05
CA LYS A 163 -7.29 12.81 9.15
C LYS A 163 -7.94 12.66 10.54
N GLU A 164 -9.25 12.87 10.64
CA GLU A 164 -9.98 12.77 11.91
C GLU A 164 -10.18 11.33 12.43
N TYR A 165 -9.98 10.34 11.56
CA TYR A 165 -10.18 8.91 11.82
C TYR A 165 -8.86 8.17 12.12
N GLN A 166 -7.73 8.83 11.92
CA GLN A 166 -6.40 8.30 12.22
C GLN A 166 -6.25 7.96 13.71
N GLY A 167 -5.77 6.75 13.99
CA GLY A 167 -5.67 6.18 15.34
C GLY A 167 -7.01 5.74 15.95
N LYS A 168 -8.12 5.83 15.20
CA LYS A 168 -9.44 5.38 15.63
C LYS A 168 -9.92 4.18 14.82
N ILE A 169 -9.89 4.30 13.49
CA ILE A 169 -10.35 3.25 12.58
C ILE A 169 -9.42 3.02 11.39
N ILE A 170 -8.39 3.87 11.24
CA ILE A 170 -7.25 3.68 10.35
C ILE A 170 -5.98 4.01 11.14
N PRO A 171 -4.80 3.46 10.79
CA PRO A 171 -3.54 3.80 11.46
C PRO A 171 -3.27 5.31 11.47
N ARG A 172 -2.46 5.79 12.42
CA ARG A 172 -1.91 7.15 12.29
C ARG A 172 -0.86 7.20 11.20
N PHE A 173 -0.98 8.19 10.32
CA PHE A 173 0.06 8.55 9.38
C PHE A 173 1.14 9.36 10.11
N LEU A 174 2.35 8.81 10.19
CA LEU A 174 3.45 9.44 10.93
C LEU A 174 4.28 10.36 10.01
N ALA A 175 4.65 9.87 8.83
CA ALA A 175 5.40 10.64 7.83
C ALA A 175 5.39 9.95 6.45
N SER A 176 5.64 10.73 5.40
CA SER A 176 6.18 10.17 4.15
C SER A 176 7.68 9.93 4.32
N ALA A 177 8.21 8.91 3.69
CA ALA A 177 9.61 8.52 3.74
C ALA A 177 10.18 8.36 2.32
N VAL A 178 11.47 8.59 2.19
CA VAL A 178 12.26 8.32 1.00
C VAL A 178 13.51 7.58 1.45
N LEU A 179 13.82 6.45 0.80
CA LEU A 179 15.07 5.75 1.06
C LEU A 179 16.23 6.63 0.62
N ASP A 180 17.18 6.90 1.53
CA ASP A 180 18.36 7.66 1.18
C ASP A 180 19.37 6.76 0.46
N VAL A 181 19.37 6.82 -0.86
CA VAL A 181 20.32 6.08 -1.70
C VAL A 181 21.44 7.06 -2.10
N PRO A 182 22.73 6.69 -1.97
CA PRO A 182 23.84 7.54 -2.38
C PRO A 182 23.68 7.97 -3.84
N SER A 183 23.64 9.28 -4.08
CA SER A 183 23.44 9.84 -5.42
C SER A 183 24.58 9.44 -6.36
N SER A 184 24.24 8.95 -7.55
CA SER A 184 25.18 8.88 -8.67
C SER A 184 25.67 10.28 -9.07
N ASN A 185 26.87 10.38 -9.64
CA ASN A 185 27.53 11.63 -10.04
C ASN A 185 26.83 12.40 -11.19
N VAL A 186 25.69 11.92 -11.69
CA VAL A 186 24.92 12.54 -12.76
C VAL A 186 23.64 13.13 -12.18
N ALA A 187 23.44 14.44 -12.32
CA ALA A 187 22.22 15.12 -11.90
C ALA A 187 21.04 14.68 -12.80
N PRO A 188 20.10 13.84 -12.32
CA PRO A 188 18.99 13.37 -13.15
C PRO A 188 17.95 14.48 -13.30
N THR A 189 17.15 14.44 -14.36
CA THR A 189 15.96 15.29 -14.50
C THR A 189 14.98 15.06 -13.34
N ILE A 190 14.05 16.00 -13.10
CA ILE A 190 13.04 15.85 -12.04
C ILE A 190 12.22 14.56 -12.23
N GLN A 191 11.85 14.21 -13.46
CA GLN A 191 11.10 12.98 -13.75
C GLN A 191 11.94 11.71 -13.55
N GLN A 192 13.22 11.73 -13.93
CA GLN A 192 14.14 10.61 -13.68
C GLN A 192 14.34 10.38 -12.18
N GLN A 193 14.52 11.46 -11.41
CA GLN A 193 14.61 11.37 -9.94
C GLN A 193 13.34 10.74 -9.37
N GLU A 194 12.18 11.16 -9.84
CA GLU A 194 10.89 10.71 -9.31
C GLU A 194 10.54 9.26 -9.67
N LEU A 195 11.07 8.71 -10.78
CA LEU A 195 10.96 7.29 -11.13
C LEU A 195 11.94 6.39 -10.38
N TYR A 196 13.12 6.90 -10.06
CA TYR A 196 14.15 6.14 -9.35
C TYR A 196 13.93 6.14 -7.83
N LYS A 197 13.29 7.19 -7.31
CA LYS A 197 13.07 7.41 -5.88
C LYS A 197 12.20 6.33 -5.25
N LYS A 198 12.75 5.67 -4.22
CA LYS A 198 12.03 4.67 -3.42
C LYS A 198 11.24 5.39 -2.33
N GLN A 199 9.95 5.61 -2.60
CA GLN A 199 9.05 6.29 -1.68
C GLN A 199 8.43 5.30 -0.70
N GLY A 200 8.03 5.80 0.46
CA GLY A 200 7.36 5.00 1.47
C GLY A 200 6.56 5.86 2.43
N ILE A 201 5.87 5.20 3.34
CA ILE A 201 5.11 5.83 4.42
C ILE A 201 5.42 5.13 5.74
N LEU A 202 5.50 5.94 6.80
CA LEU A 202 5.56 5.47 8.17
C LEU A 202 4.18 5.59 8.80
N LEU A 203 3.70 4.49 9.35
CA LEU A 203 2.39 4.35 9.96
C LEU A 203 2.54 3.90 11.41
N GLN A 204 1.52 4.19 12.22
CA GLN A 204 1.35 3.55 13.53
C GLN A 204 1.43 2.03 13.37
N TYR A 205 2.30 1.40 14.14
CA TYR A 205 2.28 -0.05 14.26
C TYR A 205 1.06 -0.50 15.07
N LEU A 206 0.33 -1.49 14.54
CA LEU A 206 -0.84 -2.07 15.18
C LEU A 206 -0.51 -3.51 15.62
N PRO A 207 -0.30 -3.77 16.92
CA PRO A 207 0.00 -5.11 17.43
C PRO A 207 -1.29 -5.95 17.52
N GLY A 208 -1.80 -6.35 16.36
CA GLY A 208 -3.03 -7.12 16.22
C GLY A 208 -2.90 -8.27 15.22
N PHE A 209 -4.03 -8.85 14.85
CA PHE A 209 -4.14 -9.92 13.86
C PHE A 209 -5.09 -9.52 12.73
N SER A 210 -4.98 -10.20 11.59
CA SER A 210 -5.86 -9.95 10.44
C SER A 210 -7.31 -10.35 10.76
N LEU A 211 -8.28 -9.59 10.25
CA LEU A 211 -9.70 -10.00 10.30
C LEU A 211 -9.90 -11.38 9.62
N SER A 212 -9.06 -11.73 8.64
CA SER A 212 -9.10 -13.04 7.98
C SER A 212 -8.82 -14.22 8.91
N THR A 213 -8.06 -14.01 9.99
CA THR A 213 -7.68 -15.03 10.98
C THR A 213 -8.38 -14.82 12.33
N MET A 214 -9.43 -13.98 12.37
CA MET A 214 -10.11 -13.60 13.61
C MET A 214 -10.62 -14.81 14.42
N ALA A 215 -11.16 -15.82 13.74
CA ALA A 215 -11.73 -16.99 14.42
C ALA A 215 -10.72 -17.76 15.28
N ASP A 216 -9.43 -17.67 14.94
CA ASP A 216 -8.35 -18.33 15.70
C ASP A 216 -7.80 -17.46 16.84
N ASN A 217 -8.13 -16.16 16.86
CA ASN A 217 -7.46 -15.16 17.71
C ASN A 217 -8.42 -14.37 18.62
N ALA A 218 -9.73 -14.50 18.43
CA ALA A 218 -10.75 -13.81 19.22
C ALA A 218 -11.87 -14.76 19.65
N PRO A 219 -12.49 -14.58 20.83
CA PRO A 219 -13.61 -15.39 21.27
C PRO A 219 -14.84 -15.14 20.40
N GLU A 220 -15.62 -16.20 20.15
CA GLU A 220 -16.83 -16.19 19.32
C GLU A 220 -17.80 -15.05 19.68
N SER A 221 -17.95 -14.76 20.98
CA SER A 221 -18.80 -13.68 21.49
C SER A 221 -18.45 -12.28 20.97
N SER A 222 -17.26 -12.09 20.41
CA SER A 222 -16.79 -10.80 19.87
C SER A 222 -16.91 -10.70 18.34
N TRP A 223 -17.11 -11.81 17.63
CA TRP A 223 -16.97 -11.86 16.17
C TRP A 223 -17.96 -10.95 15.43
N GLN A 224 -19.21 -10.90 15.87
CA GLN A 224 -20.22 -10.01 15.29
C GLN A 224 -19.77 -8.54 15.38
N ALA A 225 -19.40 -8.09 16.59
CA ALA A 225 -19.02 -6.70 16.83
C ALA A 225 -17.73 -6.30 16.07
N ILE A 226 -16.81 -7.24 15.85
CA ILE A 226 -15.60 -6.99 15.05
C ILE A 226 -15.98 -6.81 13.57
N VAL A 227 -16.82 -7.68 13.01
CA VAL A 227 -17.23 -7.56 11.60
C VAL A 227 -18.08 -6.31 11.36
N ASP A 228 -18.97 -5.98 12.29
CA ASP A 228 -19.78 -4.74 12.22
C ASP A 228 -18.89 -3.50 12.21
N GLN A 229 -17.83 -3.46 13.02
CA GLN A 229 -16.83 -2.38 12.97
C GLN A 229 -16.18 -2.30 11.59
N ALA A 230 -15.74 -3.41 10.99
CA ALA A 230 -15.11 -3.41 9.68
C ALA A 230 -16.05 -2.86 8.57
N ILE A 231 -17.33 -3.24 8.60
CA ILE A 231 -18.36 -2.72 7.69
C ILE A 231 -18.56 -1.21 7.90
N GLN A 232 -18.62 -0.75 9.15
CA GLN A 232 -18.76 0.66 9.46
C GLN A 232 -17.58 1.49 8.91
N ILE A 233 -16.37 0.94 8.90
CA ILE A 233 -15.20 1.62 8.30
C ILE A 233 -15.37 1.81 6.80
N VAL A 234 -15.86 0.79 6.09
CA VAL A 234 -16.20 0.89 4.66
C VAL A 234 -17.23 1.99 4.40
N HIS A 235 -18.23 2.13 5.28
CA HIS A 235 -19.20 3.23 5.18
C HIS A 235 -18.54 4.59 5.36
N VAL A 236 -17.61 4.74 6.31
CA VAL A 236 -16.85 5.99 6.48
C VAL A 236 -16.07 6.34 5.21
N LEU A 237 -15.42 5.38 4.55
CA LEU A 237 -14.75 5.61 3.26
C LEU A 237 -15.76 6.13 2.21
N GLY A 238 -16.92 5.47 2.09
CA GLY A 238 -17.98 5.90 1.19
C GLY A 238 -18.48 7.32 1.46
N ASP A 239 -18.67 7.69 2.72
CA ASP A 239 -19.11 9.02 3.16
C ASP A 239 -18.08 10.12 2.84
N HIS A 240 -16.81 9.75 2.70
CA HIS A 240 -15.72 10.67 2.34
C HIS A 240 -15.40 10.69 0.84
N GLY A 241 -16.27 10.09 0.02
CA GLY A 241 -16.08 10.03 -1.44
C GLY A 241 -14.88 9.16 -1.83
N ILE A 242 -14.61 8.11 -1.07
CA ILE A 242 -13.53 7.15 -1.32
C ILE A 242 -14.13 5.82 -1.76
N LEU A 243 -13.54 5.24 -2.80
CA LEU A 243 -13.76 3.87 -3.27
C LEU A 243 -12.42 3.16 -3.14
N ASN A 244 -12.36 2.08 -2.38
CA ASN A 244 -11.17 1.23 -2.30
C ASN A 244 -11.40 -0.03 -3.14
N ALA A 245 -10.53 -0.26 -4.13
CA ALA A 245 -10.65 -1.42 -5.00
C ALA A 245 -10.16 -2.73 -4.35
N ASP A 246 -9.48 -2.66 -3.20
CA ASP A 246 -8.90 -3.79 -2.48
C ASP A 246 -9.48 -3.97 -1.07
N VAL A 247 -10.81 -3.86 -0.95
CA VAL A 247 -11.48 -4.20 0.31
C VAL A 247 -11.56 -5.71 0.44
N ARG A 248 -10.88 -6.24 1.46
CA ARG A 248 -10.88 -7.66 1.82
C ARG A 248 -10.51 -7.82 3.30
N PRO A 249 -10.91 -8.93 3.97
CA PRO A 249 -10.61 -9.12 5.39
C PRO A 249 -9.12 -9.04 5.74
N ASP A 250 -8.22 -9.39 4.83
CA ASP A 250 -6.78 -9.31 5.07
C ASP A 250 -6.26 -7.87 5.22
N ASN A 251 -7.01 -6.88 4.72
CA ASN A 251 -6.70 -5.45 4.82
C ASN A 251 -7.37 -4.80 6.04
N PHE A 252 -7.73 -5.60 7.05
CA PHE A 252 -8.18 -5.13 8.37
C PHE A 252 -7.36 -5.76 9.48
N ILE A 253 -6.87 -4.94 10.40
CA ILE A 253 -6.18 -5.38 11.62
C ILE A 253 -7.11 -5.22 12.81
N VAL A 254 -7.30 -6.30 13.54
CA VAL A 254 -8.05 -6.36 14.79
C VAL A 254 -7.05 -6.29 15.94
N VAL A 255 -7.13 -5.22 16.73
CA VAL A 255 -6.24 -4.96 17.87
C VAL A 255 -7.00 -5.24 19.16
N PRO A 256 -6.52 -6.16 20.02
CA PRO A 256 -7.05 -6.33 21.36
C PRO A 256 -6.88 -5.04 22.18
N LYS A 257 -7.93 -4.61 22.86
CA LYS A 257 -7.94 -3.44 23.72
C LYS A 257 -8.76 -3.73 24.97
N ASP A 258 -8.06 -4.01 26.06
CA ASP A 258 -8.65 -4.51 27.31
C ASP A 258 -9.50 -5.76 27.02
N ASP A 259 -10.77 -5.76 27.43
CA ASP A 259 -11.73 -6.85 27.18
C ASP A 259 -12.50 -6.68 25.84
N THR A 260 -12.01 -5.83 24.94
CA THR A 260 -12.65 -5.51 23.65
C THR A 260 -11.68 -5.57 22.49
N TYR A 261 -12.19 -5.32 21.28
CA TYR A 261 -11.39 -5.28 20.06
C TYR A 261 -11.67 -4.00 19.28
N GLN A 262 -10.60 -3.39 18.78
CA GLN A 262 -10.66 -2.22 17.91
C GLN A 262 -10.18 -2.63 16.51
N VAL A 263 -10.99 -2.33 15.50
CA VAL A 263 -10.69 -2.67 14.10
C VAL A 263 -10.11 -1.48 13.38
N PHE A 264 -9.07 -1.73 12.59
CA PHE A 264 -8.43 -0.75 11.74
C PHE A 264 -8.40 -1.25 10.30
N MET A 265 -8.85 -0.44 9.35
CA MET A 265 -8.57 -0.70 7.95
C MET A 265 -7.15 -0.24 7.61
N ILE A 266 -6.44 -1.05 6.85
CA ILE A 266 -5.11 -0.76 6.32
C ILE A 266 -5.15 -0.87 4.79
N ASP A 267 -4.03 -0.49 4.17
CA ASP A 267 -3.82 -0.56 2.73
C ASP A 267 -4.80 0.29 1.89
N PHE A 268 -4.37 1.51 1.59
CA PHE A 268 -5.12 2.44 0.76
C PHE A 268 -4.47 2.70 -0.61
N GLY A 269 -3.55 1.83 -1.03
CA GLY A 269 -2.84 1.99 -2.31
C GLY A 269 -3.79 1.99 -3.51
N GLN A 270 -4.89 1.25 -3.44
CA GLN A 270 -5.87 1.12 -4.51
C GLN A 270 -7.14 1.95 -4.27
N CYS A 271 -7.03 3.04 -3.49
CA CYS A 271 -8.12 3.98 -3.35
C CYS A 271 -8.28 4.88 -4.59
N ARG A 272 -9.53 5.28 -4.85
CA ARG A 272 -9.92 6.29 -5.81
C ARG A 272 -10.84 7.29 -5.12
N PHE A 273 -10.66 8.56 -5.43
CA PHE A 273 -11.56 9.62 -4.98
C PHE A 273 -12.63 9.89 -6.02
N ARG A 274 -13.83 10.20 -5.55
CA ARG A 274 -14.91 10.76 -6.38
C ARG A 274 -14.41 12.06 -7.03
N ARG A 275 -14.58 12.19 -8.34
CA ARG A 275 -14.19 13.41 -9.07
C ARG A 275 -15.26 14.48 -8.94
N GLU A 276 -14.90 15.74 -9.09
CA GLU A 276 -15.85 16.86 -9.04
C GLU A 276 -16.86 16.81 -10.20
N ASP A 277 -16.45 16.30 -11.35
CA ASP A 277 -17.27 16.13 -12.56
C ASP A 277 -18.01 14.78 -12.61
N GLU A 278 -17.80 13.89 -11.64
CA GLU A 278 -18.43 12.57 -11.60
C GLU A 278 -19.86 12.63 -11.02
N SER A 279 -20.83 12.26 -11.86
CA SER A 279 -22.24 12.26 -11.47
C SER A 279 -22.53 11.25 -10.36
N ASP A 280 -23.63 11.46 -9.62
CA ASP A 280 -24.09 10.50 -8.59
C ASP A 280 -24.33 9.10 -9.19
N ALA A 281 -24.77 9.04 -10.46
CA ALA A 281 -25.02 7.79 -11.15
C ALA A 281 -23.72 7.04 -11.49
N GLU A 282 -22.68 7.73 -11.95
CA GLU A 282 -21.37 7.13 -12.22
C GLU A 282 -20.70 6.66 -10.92
N TRP A 283 -20.70 7.52 -9.89
CA TRP A 283 -20.15 7.17 -8.59
C TRP A 283 -20.91 6.02 -7.92
N GLY A 284 -22.24 6.09 -7.92
CA GLY A 284 -23.12 5.05 -7.38
C GLY A 284 -22.92 3.71 -8.07
N ARG A 285 -22.83 3.69 -9.41
CA ARG A 285 -22.49 2.48 -10.18
C ARG A 285 -21.12 1.93 -9.83
N ALA A 286 -20.11 2.79 -9.67
CA ALA A 286 -18.78 2.35 -9.28
C ALA A 286 -18.78 1.69 -7.88
N LYS A 287 -19.43 2.32 -6.90
CA LYS A 287 -19.57 1.76 -5.54
C LYS A 287 -20.38 0.46 -5.52
N TRP A 288 -21.46 0.39 -6.30
CA TRP A 288 -22.25 -0.82 -6.46
C TRP A 288 -21.43 -1.97 -7.04
N ARG A 289 -20.71 -1.73 -8.15
CA ARG A 289 -19.90 -2.76 -8.83
C ARG A 289 -18.76 -3.27 -7.95
N GLN A 290 -18.15 -2.38 -7.16
CA GLN A 290 -17.06 -2.76 -6.27
C GLN A 290 -17.55 -3.59 -5.07
N ASP A 291 -18.77 -3.35 -4.59
CA ASP A 291 -19.39 -4.02 -3.43
C ASP A 291 -18.45 -4.18 -2.22
N GLU A 292 -17.82 -3.07 -1.80
CA GLU A 292 -16.87 -3.06 -0.68
C GLU A 292 -17.46 -3.63 0.62
N GLU A 293 -18.76 -3.39 0.84
CA GLU A 293 -19.47 -3.91 2.00
C GLU A 293 -19.63 -5.43 1.91
N GLY A 294 -20.04 -5.96 0.76
CA GLY A 294 -20.13 -7.39 0.53
C GLY A 294 -18.77 -8.10 0.59
N ALA A 295 -17.70 -7.44 0.13
CA ALA A 295 -16.33 -7.95 0.19
C ALA A 295 -15.85 -8.22 1.63
N VAL A 296 -16.44 -7.55 2.63
CA VAL A 296 -16.26 -7.88 4.06
C VAL A 296 -17.38 -8.78 4.55
N GLY A 297 -18.62 -8.33 4.48
CA GLY A 297 -19.77 -8.95 5.13
C GLY A 297 -20.08 -10.35 4.60
N TYR A 298 -20.21 -10.53 3.29
CA TYR A 298 -20.49 -11.85 2.71
C TYR A 298 -19.29 -12.80 2.86
N VAL A 299 -18.07 -12.29 2.71
CA VAL A 299 -16.85 -13.10 2.87
C VAL A 299 -16.74 -13.60 4.30
N MET A 300 -16.90 -12.73 5.31
CA MET A 300 -16.84 -13.12 6.71
C MET A 300 -18.01 -14.03 7.10
N LYS A 301 -19.23 -13.76 6.61
CA LYS A 301 -20.38 -14.65 6.80
C LYS A 301 -20.10 -16.07 6.29
N SER A 302 -19.53 -16.19 5.11
CA SER A 302 -19.15 -17.46 4.51
C SER A 302 -18.05 -18.18 5.30
N ARG A 303 -17.02 -17.45 5.75
CA ARG A 303 -15.91 -18.01 6.53
C ARG A 303 -16.36 -18.49 7.91
N LEU A 304 -17.09 -17.67 8.64
CA LEU A 304 -17.54 -17.98 10.01
C LEU A 304 -18.58 -19.11 10.04
N LYS A 305 -19.41 -19.22 8.99
CA LYS A 305 -20.34 -20.35 8.84
C LYS A 305 -19.60 -21.70 8.80
N LYS A 306 -18.37 -21.76 8.27
CA LYS A 306 -17.58 -23.01 8.22
C LYS A 306 -17.12 -23.49 9.60
N VAL A 307 -17.05 -22.58 10.58
CA VAL A 307 -16.71 -22.90 11.97
C VAL A 307 -17.94 -22.93 12.89
N GLY A 308 -19.15 -22.92 12.32
CA GLY A 308 -20.41 -23.08 13.06
C GLY A 308 -21.03 -21.78 13.56
N PHE A 309 -20.51 -20.62 13.19
CA PHE A 309 -21.04 -19.33 13.61
C PHE A 309 -21.91 -18.68 12.52
N GLU A 310 -23.12 -18.27 12.91
CA GLU A 310 -24.05 -17.56 12.03
C GLU A 310 -23.90 -16.04 12.20
N LEU A 311 -23.09 -15.43 11.33
CA LEU A 311 -22.97 -13.97 11.29
C LEU A 311 -24.28 -13.33 10.81
N ASN A 312 -24.82 -12.41 11.61
CA ASN A 312 -25.92 -11.55 11.21
C ASN A 312 -25.41 -10.38 10.38
N PHE A 313 -25.27 -10.61 9.07
CA PHE A 313 -24.95 -9.56 8.11
C PHE A 313 -26.12 -9.34 7.16
N GLU A 314 -26.60 -8.09 7.14
CA GLU A 314 -27.57 -7.54 6.22
C GLU A 314 -26.91 -6.36 5.46
N PRO A 315 -26.79 -6.43 4.12
CA PRO A 315 -26.21 -5.34 3.36
C PRO A 315 -27.05 -4.07 3.46
N SER A 316 -26.40 -2.92 3.50
CA SER A 316 -27.05 -1.61 3.63
C SER A 316 -27.88 -1.19 2.42
N TRP A 317 -27.64 -1.82 1.25
CA TRP A 317 -28.24 -1.47 -0.05
C TRP A 317 -28.08 0.00 -0.46
N ARG A 318 -27.11 0.72 0.13
CA ARG A 318 -26.91 2.16 -0.09
C ARG A 318 -26.73 2.56 -1.55
N TYR A 319 -26.23 1.64 -2.38
CA TYR A 319 -25.98 1.88 -3.79
C TYR A 319 -26.95 1.14 -4.75
N LEU A 320 -27.99 0.51 -4.21
CA LEU A 320 -28.95 -0.28 -4.99
C LEU A 320 -29.68 0.55 -6.08
N ALA A 321 -29.92 1.83 -5.82
CA ALA A 321 -30.56 2.74 -6.79
C ALA A 321 -29.75 2.91 -8.09
N TRP A 322 -28.48 2.50 -8.09
CA TRP A 322 -27.57 2.56 -9.24
C TRP A 322 -27.09 1.18 -9.69
N ALA A 323 -27.75 0.10 -9.24
CA ALA A 323 -27.56 -1.22 -9.82
C ALA A 323 -27.90 -1.18 -11.32
N PRO A 324 -27.20 -1.95 -12.18
CA PRO A 324 -27.58 -2.08 -13.58
C PRO A 324 -29.03 -2.56 -13.67
N GLY A 325 -29.80 -1.95 -14.58
CA GLY A 325 -31.14 -2.46 -14.91
C GLY A 325 -31.06 -3.80 -15.63
N GLU A 326 -32.20 -4.48 -15.82
CA GLU A 326 -32.26 -5.71 -16.65
C GLU A 326 -31.84 -5.49 -18.12
N ASP A 327 -31.70 -4.22 -18.55
CA ASP A 327 -31.36 -3.80 -19.91
C ASP A 327 -29.98 -3.10 -20.05
N ASP A 328 -29.12 -3.10 -19.02
CA ASP A 328 -27.75 -2.52 -19.06
C ASP A 328 -26.64 -3.55 -19.37
#